data_AF-A0A5C3PY60-F1
#
_entry.id   AF-A0A5C3PY60-F1
#
_cell.length_a   1.000
_cell.length_b   1.000
_cell.length_c   1.000
_cell.angle_alpha   90.00
_cell.angle_beta   90.00
_cell.angle_gamma   90.00
#
_symmetry.space_group_name_H-M   'P 1'
#
loop_
_entity.id
_entity.type
_entity.pdbx_description
1 polymer ?
#
loop_
_entity_poly.entity_id
_entity_poly.type
_entity_poly.pdbx_seq_one_letter_code
_entity_poly.pdbx_strand_id
1 'polypeptide(L)'
;MPTMLWLVYLLSVSTLALATEWIDYPADGTATLTHYTLPDGYIASCGCTGDSTRYPTVAMSQFAYGSSTAYGPGCGRCFKITLLNTYTASPPFIPNVTKSVVVKVTDLCPVGGAGWCSATPGKPNQGGQYINFDLAWPSVAIPDDFFPSDEAFYGYTDFGVWNVTYQTVDCLENWAGAKKASALGSVDDGSSVCCPANPTGSANDTCPSFSDDNGIPPDTATSAGDASALTVPNIGHSLLPLYSLFVLSFLCSGYLVE
;
A
#
# COMPACT_ATOMS: atom_id res chain seq x y z
N MET A 1 -48.39 41.16 -9.43
CA MET A 1 -48.47 39.71 -9.66
C MET A 1 -47.05 39.17 -9.87
N PRO A 2 -46.74 38.00 -9.29
CA PRO A 2 -45.57 37.82 -8.44
C PRO A 2 -44.47 36.99 -9.10
N THR A 3 -43.23 37.36 -8.77
CA THR A 3 -42.17 36.48 -8.23
C THR A 3 -42.35 34.97 -8.40
N MET A 4 -41.80 34.37 -9.46
CA MET A 4 -41.42 32.95 -9.41
C MET A 4 -40.40 32.55 -10.48
N LEU A 5 -39.36 33.37 -10.65
CA LEU A 5 -38.27 33.08 -11.60
C LEU A 5 -36.92 32.99 -10.87
N TRP A 6 -36.86 32.27 -9.76
CA TRP A 6 -35.64 32.06 -8.97
C TRP A 6 -35.88 30.92 -7.99
N LEU A 7 -35.82 29.63 -8.38
CA LEU A 7 -35.67 28.51 -7.42
C LEU A 7 -35.50 27.10 -8.03
N VAL A 8 -34.87 26.95 -9.20
CA VAL A 8 -34.50 25.59 -9.71
C VAL A 8 -33.05 25.51 -10.21
N TYR A 9 -32.16 26.33 -9.66
CA TYR A 9 -30.73 26.29 -9.93
C TYR A 9 -29.93 26.03 -8.63
N LEU A 10 -30.45 25.15 -7.78
CA LEU A 10 -29.81 24.78 -6.53
C LEU A 10 -29.66 23.26 -6.47
N LEU A 11 -28.39 22.84 -6.38
CA LEU A 11 -27.90 21.55 -5.89
C LEU A 11 -27.76 20.40 -6.91
N SER A 12 -27.09 20.64 -8.03
CA SER A 12 -26.18 19.64 -8.59
C SER A 12 -24.77 19.93 -8.07
N VAL A 13 -24.56 19.77 -6.75
CA VAL A 13 -23.20 19.70 -6.21
C VAL A 13 -22.70 18.31 -6.56
N SER A 14 -22.13 18.19 -7.75
CA SER A 14 -21.29 17.06 -8.12
C SER A 14 -20.16 17.02 -7.10
N THR A 15 -20.22 16.09 -6.15
CA THR A 15 -19.07 15.77 -5.31
C THR A 15 -17.98 15.28 -6.25
N LEU A 16 -17.04 16.15 -6.60
CA LEU A 16 -15.78 15.74 -7.19
C LEU A 16 -15.15 14.81 -6.15
N ALA A 17 -15.22 13.50 -6.38
CA ALA A 17 -14.40 12.55 -5.66
C ALA A 17 -12.95 12.96 -5.95
N LEU A 18 -12.29 13.56 -4.96
CA LEU A 18 -10.86 13.80 -5.03
C LEU A 18 -10.21 12.42 -4.93
N ALA A 19 -9.73 11.89 -6.05
CA ALA A 19 -8.85 10.73 -6.03
C ALA A 19 -7.67 11.04 -5.10
N THR A 20 -7.29 10.10 -4.24
CA THR A 20 -6.11 10.31 -3.40
C THR A 20 -4.90 10.46 -4.32
N GLU A 21 -4.16 11.53 -4.14
CA GLU A 21 -2.87 11.69 -4.79
C GLU A 21 -1.87 10.77 -4.08
N TRP A 22 -1.32 9.82 -4.81
CA TRP A 22 -0.25 8.93 -4.34
C TRP A 22 1.11 9.56 -4.62
N ILE A 23 2.14 9.16 -3.89
CA ILE A 23 3.51 9.63 -4.14
C ILE A 23 4.04 8.93 -5.38
N ASP A 24 4.33 9.71 -6.41
CA ASP A 24 5.21 9.30 -7.49
C ASP A 24 6.68 9.43 -7.04
N TYR A 25 7.43 8.36 -7.21
CA TYR A 25 8.85 8.31 -6.85
C TYR A 25 9.71 7.81 -8.00
N PRO A 26 10.95 8.33 -8.14
CA PRO A 26 11.88 7.89 -9.16
C PRO A 26 12.31 6.43 -8.97
N ALA A 27 12.96 5.86 -9.99
CA ALA A 27 13.52 4.51 -9.89
C ALA A 27 14.61 4.40 -8.81
N ASP A 28 15.35 5.49 -8.59
CA ASP A 28 16.45 5.58 -7.62
C ASP A 28 16.29 6.83 -6.76
N GLY A 29 16.65 6.74 -5.48
CA GLY A 29 16.53 7.88 -4.58
C GLY A 29 17.00 7.59 -3.15
N THR A 30 16.59 8.44 -2.22
CA THR A 30 16.79 8.24 -0.77
C THR A 30 15.48 7.94 -0.07
N ALA A 31 15.57 7.22 1.04
CA ALA A 31 14.42 6.85 1.86
C ALA A 31 14.85 6.75 3.34
N THR A 32 13.86 6.66 4.23
CA THR A 32 14.11 6.13 5.57
C THR A 32 13.91 4.62 5.58
N LEU A 33 14.64 3.93 6.45
CA LEU A 33 14.51 2.50 6.69
C LEU A 33 14.31 2.26 8.20
N THR A 34 13.17 1.68 8.55
CA THR A 34 12.86 1.09 9.86
C THR A 34 12.92 -0.43 9.76
N HIS A 35 12.64 -1.13 10.86
CA HIS A 35 12.34 -2.56 10.83
C HIS A 35 11.16 -2.91 11.73
N TYR A 36 10.53 -4.04 11.40
CA TYR A 36 9.45 -4.66 12.15
C TYR A 36 9.56 -6.18 12.09
N THR A 37 8.99 -6.85 13.09
CA THR A 37 8.92 -8.32 13.10
C THR A 37 7.72 -8.80 12.29
N LEU A 38 7.98 -9.69 11.33
CA LEU A 38 6.96 -10.36 10.52
C LEU A 38 6.98 -11.87 10.82
N PRO A 39 5.86 -12.49 11.25
CA PRO A 39 5.80 -13.93 11.49
C PRO A 39 6.04 -14.76 10.22
N ASP A 40 6.69 -15.93 10.35
CA ASP A 40 6.84 -16.89 9.24
C ASP A 40 5.46 -17.30 8.70
N GLY A 41 5.32 -17.31 7.39
CA GLY A 41 4.09 -17.68 6.70
C GLY A 41 2.99 -16.61 6.71
N TYR A 42 3.21 -15.43 7.30
CA TYR A 42 2.21 -14.36 7.32
C TYR A 42 1.87 -13.86 5.90
N ILE A 43 0.59 -13.63 5.65
CA ILE A 43 0.09 -13.04 4.40
C ILE A 43 -0.15 -11.56 4.64
N ALA A 44 0.77 -10.74 4.13
CA ALA A 44 0.79 -9.29 4.26
C ALA A 44 -0.14 -8.58 3.26
N SER A 45 -0.14 -7.25 3.26
CA SER A 45 -1.14 -6.42 2.53
C SER A 45 -1.17 -6.62 1.01
N CYS A 46 -0.07 -7.05 0.39
CA CYS A 46 -0.09 -7.42 -1.04
C CYS A 46 -0.74 -8.78 -1.29
N GLY A 47 -0.96 -9.58 -0.26
CA GLY A 47 -1.46 -10.95 -0.38
C GLY A 47 -0.47 -11.92 -1.01
N CYS A 48 0.83 -11.63 -0.92
CA CYS A 48 1.87 -12.56 -1.36
C CYS A 48 1.75 -13.88 -0.59
N THR A 49 2.19 -14.97 -1.22
CA THR A 49 2.28 -16.29 -0.58
C THR A 49 3.10 -16.22 0.71
N GLY A 50 2.69 -16.94 1.76
CA GLY A 50 3.36 -16.87 3.07
C GLY A 50 4.84 -17.26 3.04
N ASP A 51 5.25 -18.12 2.11
CA ASP A 51 6.65 -18.49 1.85
C ASP A 51 7.54 -17.29 1.46
N SER A 52 6.96 -16.16 1.03
CA SER A 52 7.70 -14.92 0.76
C SER A 52 8.37 -14.33 2.01
N THR A 53 7.84 -14.59 3.21
CA THR A 53 8.40 -14.15 4.49
C THR A 53 9.78 -14.75 4.81
N ARG A 54 10.15 -15.84 4.13
CA ARG A 54 11.47 -16.48 4.24
C ARG A 54 12.53 -15.86 3.33
N TYR A 55 12.20 -14.72 2.72
CA TYR A 55 13.06 -13.92 1.86
C TYR A 55 13.01 -12.45 2.29
N PRO A 56 13.97 -11.60 1.91
CA PRO A 56 13.97 -10.21 2.35
C PRO A 56 12.74 -9.48 1.79
N THR A 57 11.87 -9.03 2.68
CA THR A 57 10.62 -8.36 2.35
C THR A 57 10.49 -7.07 3.14
N VAL A 58 9.62 -6.18 2.68
CA VAL A 58 9.49 -4.83 3.24
C VAL A 58 8.03 -4.38 3.19
N ALA A 59 7.62 -3.63 4.21
CA ALA A 59 6.42 -2.80 4.17
C ALA A 59 6.75 -1.42 3.62
N MET A 60 6.01 -0.92 2.64
CA MET A 60 6.28 0.40 2.06
C MET A 60 5.29 1.44 2.60
N SER A 61 5.77 2.66 2.89
CA SER A 61 4.92 3.74 3.41
C SER A 61 3.70 4.00 2.52
N GLN A 62 2.52 4.06 3.14
CA GLN A 62 1.20 4.08 2.50
C GLN A 62 1.10 4.89 1.22
N PHE A 63 1.56 6.14 1.22
CA PHE A 63 1.40 7.00 0.05
C PHE A 63 2.29 6.61 -1.13
N ALA A 64 3.45 6.00 -0.88
CA ALA A 64 4.33 5.47 -1.92
C ALA A 64 3.96 4.01 -2.27
N TYR A 65 3.31 3.30 -1.36
CA TYR A 65 2.73 1.99 -1.61
C TYR A 65 1.48 2.07 -2.52
N GLY A 66 0.71 3.16 -2.41
CA GLY A 66 -0.38 3.51 -3.33
C GLY A 66 -1.73 2.89 -2.97
N SER A 67 -1.94 2.53 -1.71
CA SER A 67 -3.21 1.99 -1.19
C SER A 67 -3.23 2.11 0.34
N SER A 68 -4.42 2.23 0.94
CA SER A 68 -4.58 2.44 2.39
C SER A 68 -4.95 1.19 3.19
N THR A 69 -5.30 0.08 2.53
CA THR A 69 -5.86 -1.11 3.21
C THR A 69 -5.36 -2.44 2.67
N ALA A 70 -5.19 -2.59 1.36
CA ALA A 70 -4.86 -3.86 0.72
C ALA A 70 -3.76 -3.68 -0.33
N TYR A 71 -3.78 -4.40 -1.44
CA TYR A 71 -2.77 -4.24 -2.48
C TYR A 71 -2.82 -2.83 -3.10
N GLY A 72 -1.66 -2.39 -3.59
CA GLY A 72 -1.49 -1.14 -4.32
C GLY A 72 -0.33 -1.24 -5.31
N PRO A 73 -0.10 -0.22 -6.15
CA PRO A 73 0.92 -0.25 -7.20
C PRO A 73 2.36 -0.52 -6.73
N GLY A 74 2.66 -0.31 -5.44
CA GLY A 74 3.94 -0.69 -4.85
C GLY A 74 4.14 -2.20 -4.71
N CYS A 75 3.06 -3.00 -4.69
CA CYS A 75 3.13 -4.44 -4.46
C CYS A 75 3.98 -5.17 -5.48
N GLY A 76 4.82 -6.06 -4.97
CA GLY A 76 5.67 -6.92 -5.78
C GLY A 76 6.90 -6.23 -6.38
N ARG A 77 7.06 -4.90 -6.25
CA ARG A 77 8.27 -4.19 -6.68
C ARG A 77 9.48 -4.61 -5.84
N CYS A 78 10.65 -4.69 -6.46
CA CYS A 78 11.91 -4.97 -5.76
C CYS A 78 12.85 -3.77 -5.74
N PHE A 79 13.51 -3.61 -4.60
CA PHE A 79 14.44 -2.52 -4.36
C PHE A 79 15.74 -3.05 -3.78
N LYS A 80 16.87 -2.59 -4.30
CA LYS A 80 18.15 -2.67 -3.61
C LYS A 80 18.25 -1.49 -2.65
N ILE A 81 18.22 -1.77 -1.36
CA ILE A 81 18.34 -0.78 -0.28
C ILE A 81 19.77 -0.81 0.24
N THR A 82 20.40 0.35 0.42
CA THR A 82 21.78 0.48 0.91
C THR A 82 21.88 1.45 2.08
N LEU A 83 22.47 1.01 3.18
CA LEU A 83 22.62 1.82 4.40
C LEU A 83 23.62 2.96 4.18
N LEU A 84 23.25 4.18 4.60
CA LEU A 84 24.12 5.35 4.57
C LEU A 84 24.57 5.78 5.97
N ASN A 85 23.62 6.09 6.84
CA ASN A 85 23.86 6.59 8.20
C ASN A 85 22.57 6.48 9.03
N THR A 86 22.65 6.74 10.33
CA THR A 86 21.49 6.68 11.24
C THR A 86 20.92 8.08 11.52
N TYR A 87 19.63 8.19 11.80
CA TYR A 87 19.01 9.48 12.20
C TYR A 87 19.08 9.77 13.70
N THR A 88 19.11 8.73 14.54
CA THR A 88 18.88 8.83 15.99
C THR A 88 20.17 8.78 16.82
N ALA A 89 21.28 8.34 16.24
CA ALA A 89 22.57 8.25 16.94
C ALA A 89 23.15 9.63 17.25
N SER A 90 23.77 9.76 18.43
CA SER A 90 24.53 10.94 18.82
C SER A 90 25.88 10.51 19.42
N PRO A 91 27.02 10.85 18.78
CA PRO A 91 27.18 11.48 17.45
C PRO A 91 26.60 10.65 16.30
N PRO A 92 26.45 11.22 15.08
CA PRO A 92 25.94 10.48 13.92
C PRO A 92 26.77 9.23 13.61
N PHE A 93 26.12 8.07 13.50
CA PHE A 93 26.78 6.83 13.09
C PHE A 93 26.85 6.71 11.56
N ILE A 94 28.06 6.50 11.06
CA ILE A 94 28.35 6.19 9.65
C ILE A 94 29.07 4.83 9.64
N PRO A 95 28.50 3.80 9.00
CA PRO A 95 29.09 2.48 9.00
C PRO A 95 30.37 2.44 8.17
N ASN A 96 31.39 1.74 8.68
CA ASN A 96 32.65 1.52 7.97
C ASN A 96 32.52 0.56 6.78
N VAL A 97 31.45 -0.25 6.76
CA VAL A 97 31.13 -1.20 5.70
C VAL A 97 29.74 -0.88 5.18
N THR A 98 29.63 -0.62 3.89
CA THR A 98 28.35 -0.44 3.21
C THR A 98 27.63 -1.78 3.09
N LYS A 99 26.45 -1.88 3.70
CA LYS A 99 25.56 -3.05 3.62
C LYS A 99 24.39 -2.74 2.69
N SER A 100 24.00 -3.71 1.87
CA SER A 100 22.82 -3.61 1.00
C SER A 100 22.00 -4.90 1.04
N VAL A 101 20.70 -4.79 0.81
CA VAL A 101 19.77 -5.91 0.69
C VAL A 101 18.81 -5.65 -0.47
N VAL A 102 18.48 -6.69 -1.24
CA VAL A 102 17.41 -6.63 -2.23
C VAL A 102 16.14 -7.15 -1.59
N VAL A 103 15.13 -6.28 -1.47
CA VAL A 103 13.84 -6.58 -0.85
C VAL A 103 12.72 -6.57 -1.88
N LYS A 104 11.66 -7.32 -1.59
CA LYS A 104 10.38 -7.24 -2.30
C LYS A 104 9.34 -6.56 -1.43
N VAL A 105 8.56 -5.63 -1.98
CA VAL A 105 7.43 -5.02 -1.28
C VAL A 105 6.30 -6.03 -1.21
N THR A 106 5.96 -6.42 0.01
CA THR A 106 4.88 -7.39 0.28
C THR A 106 3.83 -6.84 1.23
N ASP A 107 4.11 -5.71 1.87
CA ASP A 107 3.26 -5.16 2.91
C ASP A 107 3.12 -3.63 2.84
N LEU A 108 2.16 -3.13 3.59
CA LEU A 108 1.84 -1.73 3.77
C LEU A 108 2.35 -1.26 5.13
N CYS A 109 3.11 -0.17 5.15
CA CYS A 109 3.33 0.59 6.38
C CYS A 109 2.31 1.74 6.45
N PRO A 110 1.25 1.64 7.29
CA PRO A 110 0.16 2.61 7.31
C PRO A 110 0.63 3.99 7.82
N VAL A 111 -0.15 5.02 7.47
CA VAL A 111 0.09 6.40 7.97
C VAL A 111 0.16 6.39 9.49
N GLY A 112 1.17 7.07 10.04
CA GLY A 112 1.53 6.96 11.45
C GLY A 112 2.93 6.40 11.54
N GLY A 113 3.10 5.08 11.61
CA GLY A 113 4.40 4.39 11.56
C GLY A 113 5.51 5.05 12.39
N ALA A 114 5.20 5.42 13.64
CA ALA A 114 6.08 6.19 14.54
C ALA A 114 6.66 7.52 13.96
N GLY A 115 5.97 8.10 12.97
CA GLY A 115 6.36 9.30 12.22
C GLY A 115 7.17 9.02 10.95
N TRP A 116 7.58 7.77 10.69
CA TRP A 116 8.40 7.42 9.53
C TRP A 116 7.56 7.10 8.29
N CYS A 117 6.40 6.47 8.44
CA CYS A 117 5.48 6.19 7.33
C CYS A 117 4.43 7.30 7.09
N SER A 118 4.66 8.50 7.62
CA SER A 118 3.70 9.61 7.58
C SER A 118 3.84 10.54 6.36
N ALA A 119 4.68 10.20 5.38
CA ALA A 119 4.86 11.02 4.19
C ALA A 119 3.56 11.07 3.36
N THR A 120 3.31 12.22 2.74
CA THR A 120 2.24 12.47 1.77
C THR A 120 2.83 13.15 0.53
N PRO A 121 2.11 13.30 -0.60
CA PRO A 121 2.65 13.97 -1.79
C PRO A 121 3.17 15.38 -1.52
N GLY A 122 2.53 16.12 -0.61
CA GLY A 122 2.92 17.48 -0.24
C GLY A 122 3.85 17.61 0.96
N LYS A 123 4.21 16.50 1.65
CA LYS A 123 4.94 16.57 2.91
C LYS A 123 5.80 15.31 3.15
N PRO A 124 7.12 15.43 3.33
CA PRO A 124 7.95 14.29 3.70
C PRO A 124 7.70 13.84 5.15
N ASN A 125 8.20 12.64 5.49
CA ASN A 125 8.24 12.15 6.86
C ASN A 125 9.22 12.95 7.74
N GLN A 126 9.33 12.60 9.02
CA GLN A 126 10.20 13.32 9.96
C GLN A 126 11.70 13.25 9.61
N GLY A 127 12.12 12.31 8.77
CA GLY A 127 13.47 12.21 8.23
C GLY A 127 13.70 13.01 6.95
N GLY A 128 12.69 13.75 6.47
CA GLY A 128 12.74 14.50 5.21
C GLY A 128 12.58 13.64 3.96
N GLN A 129 12.14 12.38 4.10
CA GLN A 129 11.99 11.44 2.99
C GLN A 129 10.53 11.21 2.61
N TYR A 130 10.27 10.92 1.34
CA TYR A 130 8.92 10.60 0.84
C TYR A 130 8.60 9.10 0.87
N ILE A 131 9.60 8.26 1.13
CA ILE A 131 9.44 6.82 1.26
C ILE A 131 10.03 6.38 2.60
N ASN A 132 9.27 5.56 3.33
CA ASN A 132 9.83 4.68 4.34
C ASN A 132 9.69 3.23 3.88
N PHE A 133 10.78 2.50 4.04
CA PHE A 133 10.83 1.05 3.96
C PHE A 133 10.85 0.50 5.39
N ASP A 134 9.89 -0.33 5.76
CA ASP A 134 9.90 -1.04 7.04
C ASP A 134 10.35 -2.48 6.78
N LEU A 135 11.61 -2.78 7.08
CA LEU A 135 12.22 -4.08 6.76
C LEU A 135 11.66 -5.17 7.67
N ALA A 136 11.25 -6.30 7.09
CA ALA A 136 10.91 -7.48 7.88
C ALA A 136 12.20 -8.06 8.48
N TRP A 137 12.52 -7.65 9.71
CA TRP A 137 13.74 -8.00 10.42
C TRP A 137 13.48 -8.05 11.94
N PRO A 138 14.07 -9.01 12.69
CA PRO A 138 14.96 -10.08 12.22
C PRO A 138 14.26 -11.09 11.30
N SER A 139 15.02 -11.69 10.39
CA SER A 139 14.55 -12.69 9.43
C SER A 139 15.67 -13.67 9.08
N VAL A 140 15.33 -14.94 8.83
CA VAL A 140 16.30 -15.97 8.38
C VAL A 140 16.98 -15.63 7.04
N ALA A 141 16.40 -14.69 6.28
CA ALA A 141 16.89 -14.29 4.97
C ALA A 141 17.87 -13.11 4.98
N ILE A 142 17.99 -12.42 6.13
CA ILE A 142 18.79 -11.21 6.28
C ILE A 142 19.80 -11.48 7.40
N PRO A 143 21.11 -11.27 7.17
CA PRO A 143 22.10 -11.46 8.22
C PRO A 143 21.78 -10.66 9.50
N ASP A 144 22.03 -11.26 10.66
CA ASP A 144 21.83 -10.60 11.96
C ASP A 144 22.68 -9.32 12.10
N ASP A 145 23.79 -9.24 11.35
CA ASP A 145 24.70 -8.08 11.30
C ASP A 145 24.34 -7.06 10.20
N PHE A 146 23.15 -7.15 9.61
CA PHE A 146 22.72 -6.24 8.53
C PHE A 146 22.65 -4.79 9.00
N PHE A 147 22.20 -4.54 10.24
CA PHE A 147 22.25 -3.23 10.89
C PHE A 147 23.53 -3.14 11.74
N PRO A 148 24.64 -2.58 11.21
CA PRO A 148 25.88 -2.48 11.94
C PRO A 148 25.74 -1.48 13.10
N SER A 149 26.49 -1.73 14.17
CA SER A 149 26.55 -0.87 15.35
C SER A 149 27.93 -0.89 15.99
N ASP A 150 28.13 0.05 16.92
CA ASP A 150 29.27 0.09 17.83
C ASP A 150 28.74 0.16 19.26
N GLU A 151 28.31 -0.99 19.77
CA GLU A 151 27.70 -1.09 21.11
C GLU A 151 28.64 -0.59 22.21
N ALA A 152 29.96 -0.78 22.05
CA ALA A 152 30.95 -0.31 23.01
C ALA A 152 30.96 1.22 23.13
N PHE A 153 30.68 1.93 22.03
CA PHE A 153 30.62 3.38 22.00
C PHE A 153 29.23 3.95 22.31
N TYR A 154 28.17 3.39 21.71
CA TYR A 154 26.80 3.93 21.83
C TYR A 154 26.00 3.35 23.00
N GLY A 155 26.35 2.15 23.48
CA GLY A 155 25.63 1.44 24.54
C GLY A 155 24.38 0.69 24.09
N TYR A 156 24.14 0.58 22.77
CA TYR A 156 23.04 -0.16 22.17
C TYR A 156 23.42 -0.61 20.75
N THR A 157 22.76 -1.66 20.25
CA THR A 157 23.05 -2.28 18.95
C THR A 157 22.10 -1.87 17.83
N ASP A 158 20.94 -1.31 18.18
CA ASP A 158 19.90 -0.93 17.23
C ASP A 158 19.61 0.57 17.29
N PHE A 159 19.93 1.27 16.20
CA PHE A 159 19.63 2.68 16.05
C PHE A 159 18.15 2.94 15.69
N GLY A 160 17.41 1.91 15.30
CA GLY A 160 15.99 1.97 14.95
C GLY A 160 15.70 2.55 13.57
N VAL A 161 16.38 3.64 13.18
CA VAL A 161 16.16 4.27 11.87
C VAL A 161 17.43 4.69 11.14
N TRP A 162 17.41 4.35 9.85
CA TRP A 162 18.49 4.58 8.90
C TRP A 162 18.05 5.48 7.75
N ASN A 163 18.99 6.32 7.30
CA ASN A 163 18.97 6.94 5.99
C ASN A 163 19.56 5.95 4.99
N VAL A 164 18.89 5.75 3.87
CA VAL A 164 19.27 4.77 2.86
C VAL A 164 19.19 5.35 1.45
N THR A 165 19.96 4.79 0.52
CA THR A 165 19.59 4.86 -0.90
C THR A 165 18.76 3.65 -1.27
N TYR A 166 17.87 3.83 -2.24
CA TYR A 166 17.18 2.74 -2.91
C TYR A 166 17.40 2.82 -4.41
N GLN A 167 17.35 1.66 -5.05
CA GLN A 167 17.32 1.48 -6.49
C GLN A 167 16.26 0.43 -6.82
N THR A 168 15.34 0.74 -7.73
CA THR A 168 14.42 -0.25 -8.30
C THR A 168 15.24 -1.27 -9.08
N VAL A 169 15.03 -2.56 -8.82
CA VAL A 169 15.73 -3.65 -9.51
C VAL A 169 14.74 -4.68 -10.04
N ASP A 170 15.15 -5.43 -11.05
CA ASP A 170 14.39 -6.57 -11.53
C ASP A 170 14.29 -7.65 -10.44
N CYS A 171 13.06 -8.00 -10.04
CA CYS A 171 12.85 -9.01 -9.01
C CYS A 171 13.36 -10.39 -9.43
N LEU A 172 13.12 -10.80 -10.67
CA LEU A 172 13.42 -12.16 -11.15
C LEU A 172 14.93 -12.42 -11.18
N GLU A 173 15.70 -11.37 -11.44
CA GLU A 173 17.16 -11.42 -11.46
C GLU A 173 17.78 -11.25 -10.07
N ASN A 174 17.26 -10.30 -9.27
CA ASN A 174 17.99 -9.79 -8.10
C ASN A 174 17.41 -10.23 -6.75
N TRP A 175 16.13 -10.57 -6.66
CA TRP A 175 15.51 -10.95 -5.40
C TRP A 175 15.68 -12.44 -5.11
N ALA A 176 16.18 -12.78 -3.92
CA ALA A 176 16.55 -14.15 -3.56
C ALA A 176 15.36 -15.15 -3.63
N GLY A 177 14.13 -14.67 -3.39
CA GLY A 177 12.91 -15.47 -3.47
C GLY A 177 12.47 -15.80 -4.90
N ALA A 178 13.04 -15.15 -5.93
CA ALA A 178 12.57 -15.27 -7.30
C ALA A 178 12.63 -16.67 -7.90
N LYS A 179 13.55 -17.51 -7.41
CA LYS A 179 13.73 -18.89 -7.89
C LYS A 179 12.82 -19.89 -7.18
N LYS A 180 11.97 -19.43 -6.26
CA LYS A 180 10.99 -20.26 -5.56
C LYS A 180 9.59 -19.85 -5.96
N ALA A 181 8.93 -20.71 -6.73
CA ALA A 181 7.54 -20.49 -7.14
C ALA A 181 6.61 -20.22 -5.95
N SER A 182 6.85 -20.87 -4.81
CA SER A 182 6.08 -20.65 -3.58
C SER A 182 6.31 -19.30 -2.92
N ALA A 183 7.34 -18.52 -3.29
CA ALA A 183 7.63 -17.20 -2.74
C ALA A 183 7.35 -16.04 -3.71
N LEU A 184 7.05 -16.31 -4.98
CA LEU A 184 6.93 -15.28 -6.02
C LEU A 184 5.67 -14.41 -5.88
N GLY A 185 4.65 -14.88 -5.18
CA GLY A 185 3.34 -14.20 -5.08
C GLY A 185 2.35 -14.63 -6.17
N SER A 186 1.15 -14.06 -6.13
CA SER A 186 0.06 -14.28 -7.10
C SER A 186 -0.15 -13.03 -7.96
N VAL A 187 -0.45 -13.23 -9.25
CA VAL A 187 -1.00 -12.14 -10.08
C VAL A 187 -2.46 -11.91 -9.69
N ASP A 188 -2.98 -10.69 -9.92
CA ASP A 188 -4.39 -10.38 -9.71
C ASP A 188 -5.26 -11.30 -10.57
N ASP A 189 -6.03 -12.16 -9.92
CA ASP A 189 -7.00 -13.08 -10.53
C ASP A 189 -8.45 -12.68 -10.22
N GLY A 190 -8.67 -11.44 -9.76
CA GLY A 190 -9.94 -10.94 -9.24
C GLY A 190 -10.22 -11.34 -7.79
N SER A 191 -9.27 -11.96 -7.10
CA SER A 191 -9.29 -12.15 -5.65
C SER A 191 -8.71 -10.94 -4.91
N SER A 192 -8.87 -10.88 -3.59
CA SER A 192 -8.42 -9.78 -2.72
C SER A 192 -6.89 -9.69 -2.54
N VAL A 193 -6.09 -10.21 -3.48
CA VAL A 193 -4.63 -10.24 -3.43
C VAL A 193 -4.01 -9.80 -4.77
N CYS A 194 -2.88 -9.11 -4.71
CA CYS A 194 -2.07 -8.80 -5.90
C CYS A 194 -0.60 -8.65 -5.51
N CYS A 195 0.21 -9.62 -5.90
CA CYS A 195 1.64 -9.68 -5.63
C CYS A 195 2.38 -10.25 -6.86
N PRO A 196 2.50 -9.47 -7.95
CA PRO A 196 3.16 -9.90 -9.17
C PRO A 196 4.61 -10.31 -8.90
N ALA A 197 5.10 -11.26 -9.69
CA ALA A 197 6.48 -11.73 -9.59
C ALA A 197 7.49 -10.60 -9.82
N ASN A 198 7.21 -9.72 -10.78
CA ASN A 198 7.97 -8.53 -11.14
C ASN A 198 7.04 -7.56 -11.92
N PRO A 199 6.50 -6.50 -11.28
CA PRO A 199 5.63 -5.56 -11.97
C PRO A 199 6.39 -4.80 -13.06
N THR A 200 5.93 -4.88 -14.30
CA THR A 200 6.51 -4.18 -15.46
C THR A 200 5.88 -2.81 -15.73
N GLY A 201 4.85 -2.44 -14.97
CA GLY A 201 4.02 -1.26 -15.25
C GLY A 201 2.96 -1.50 -16.32
N SER A 202 2.81 -2.75 -16.78
CA SER A 202 1.71 -3.13 -17.66
C SER A 202 0.42 -3.31 -16.86
N ALA A 203 -0.75 -3.12 -17.48
CA ALA A 203 -2.02 -3.33 -16.79
C ALA A 203 -2.24 -4.79 -16.32
N ASN A 204 -1.49 -5.75 -16.87
CA ASN A 204 -1.66 -7.18 -16.58
C ASN A 204 -0.87 -7.65 -15.34
N ASP A 205 0.07 -6.84 -14.84
CA ASP A 205 0.95 -7.20 -13.73
C ASP A 205 1.19 -6.03 -12.76
N THR A 206 0.42 -4.95 -12.90
CA THR A 206 0.40 -3.84 -11.95
C THR A 206 -0.83 -3.97 -11.07
N CYS A 207 -0.61 -3.91 -9.75
CA CYS A 207 -1.71 -3.92 -8.79
C CYS A 207 -2.39 -2.54 -8.78
N PRO A 208 -3.68 -2.43 -9.12
CA PRO A 208 -4.39 -1.16 -8.96
C PRO A 208 -4.50 -0.79 -7.48
N SER A 209 -4.82 0.47 -7.19
CA SER A 209 -5.11 0.85 -5.81
C SER A 209 -6.42 0.22 -5.38
N PHE A 210 -6.40 -0.64 -4.37
CA PHE A 210 -7.63 -1.26 -3.89
C PHE A 210 -8.55 -0.24 -3.20
N SER A 211 -7.99 0.63 -2.35
CA SER A 211 -8.79 1.49 -1.45
C SER A 211 -9.56 2.62 -2.15
N ASP A 212 -9.13 3.00 -3.35
CA ASP A 212 -9.63 4.20 -4.02
C ASP A 212 -10.59 3.88 -5.17
N ASP A 213 -10.48 2.68 -5.74
CA ASP A 213 -11.29 2.25 -6.89
C ASP A 213 -12.31 1.14 -6.54
N ASN A 214 -12.13 0.38 -5.46
CA ASN A 214 -12.87 -0.88 -5.25
C ASN A 214 -13.41 -1.14 -3.82
N GLY A 215 -13.30 -0.19 -2.89
CA GLY A 215 -13.83 -0.33 -1.52
C GLY A 215 -12.83 -0.95 -0.52
N ILE A 216 -13.29 -1.76 0.44
CA ILE A 216 -12.44 -2.51 1.39
C ILE A 216 -12.54 -4.01 1.03
N PRO A 217 -11.42 -4.74 0.81
CA PRO A 217 -11.49 -6.13 0.43
C PRO A 217 -11.82 -6.97 1.65
N PRO A 218 -12.39 -8.17 1.47
CA PRO A 218 -12.42 -9.15 2.54
C PRO A 218 -10.99 -9.47 2.98
N ASP A 219 -10.76 -9.42 4.30
CA ASP A 219 -9.50 -9.76 4.96
C ASP A 219 -9.07 -11.20 4.63
N THR A 220 -7.91 -11.35 3.97
CA THR A 220 -7.33 -12.65 3.59
C THR A 220 -6.28 -13.14 4.58
N ALA A 221 -5.95 -12.38 5.63
CA ALA A 221 -4.96 -12.77 6.63
C ALA A 221 -5.42 -13.95 7.50
N THR A 222 -6.70 -14.34 7.42
CA THR A 222 -7.29 -15.43 8.21
C THR A 222 -7.57 -16.69 7.37
N SER A 223 -6.53 -17.35 6.88
CA SER A 223 -6.69 -18.74 6.40
C SER A 223 -6.78 -19.71 7.58
N ALA A 224 -7.93 -19.73 8.27
CA ALA A 224 -8.36 -20.86 9.09
C ALA A 224 -9.91 -20.90 9.19
N GLY A 225 -10.54 -21.78 8.41
CA GLY A 225 -11.84 -22.37 8.77
C GLY A 225 -13.01 -22.12 7.81
N ASP A 226 -13.37 -23.20 7.11
CA ASP A 226 -14.68 -23.55 6.54
C ASP A 226 -15.26 -22.77 5.36
N ALA A 227 -15.17 -23.44 4.21
CA ALA A 227 -16.19 -23.43 3.19
C ALA A 227 -17.54 -23.87 3.79
N SER A 228 -18.38 -22.94 4.23
CA SER A 228 -19.84 -23.07 4.30
C SER A 228 -20.51 -21.76 4.70
N ALA A 229 -20.86 -20.93 3.73
CA ALA A 229 -22.11 -20.17 3.71
C ALA A 229 -22.29 -19.55 2.32
N LEU A 230 -23.03 -20.26 1.45
CA LEU A 230 -23.74 -19.63 0.36
C LEU A 230 -24.80 -18.70 0.96
N THR A 231 -24.43 -17.46 1.29
CA THR A 231 -25.40 -16.39 1.45
C THR A 231 -25.74 -15.86 0.07
N VAL A 232 -26.89 -16.32 -0.43
CA VAL A 232 -27.59 -15.73 -1.58
C VAL A 232 -27.72 -14.22 -1.32
N PRO A 233 -27.26 -13.33 -2.22
CA PRO A 233 -27.51 -11.91 -2.06
C PRO A 233 -29.01 -11.68 -2.19
N ASN A 234 -29.60 -11.20 -1.10
CA ASN A 234 -30.95 -10.68 -1.06
C ASN A 234 -31.03 -9.49 -2.01
N ILE A 235 -31.72 -9.65 -3.15
CA ILE A 235 -32.08 -8.55 -4.05
C ILE A 235 -33.20 -7.76 -3.37
N GLY A 236 -32.81 -6.96 -2.39
CA GLY A 236 -33.69 -6.15 -1.56
C GLY A 236 -33.21 -4.72 -1.55
N HIS A 237 -33.87 -3.89 -2.35
CA HIS A 237 -33.88 -2.41 -2.28
C HIS A 237 -32.75 -1.67 -2.98
N SER A 238 -32.87 -1.58 -4.31
CA SER A 238 -32.25 -0.49 -5.10
C SER A 238 -33.18 -0.04 -6.23
N LEU A 239 -34.45 0.24 -5.94
CA LEU A 239 -35.39 0.84 -6.89
C LEU A 239 -36.35 1.83 -6.22
N LEU A 240 -35.83 2.76 -5.41
CA LEU A 240 -36.60 3.89 -4.89
C LEU A 240 -35.66 5.12 -4.83
N PRO A 241 -35.37 5.72 -6.00
CA PRO A 241 -35.89 7.09 -6.16
C PRO A 241 -36.41 7.39 -7.58
N LEU A 242 -36.61 6.39 -8.44
CA LEU A 242 -37.07 6.62 -9.83
C LEU A 242 -38.60 6.57 -10.01
N TYR A 243 -39.36 6.10 -9.01
CA TYR A 243 -40.83 6.06 -9.09
C TYR A 243 -41.52 7.38 -8.67
N SER A 244 -40.87 8.23 -7.87
CA SER A 244 -41.47 9.50 -7.42
C SER A 244 -41.41 10.62 -8.46
N LEU A 245 -40.57 10.49 -9.49
CA LEU A 245 -40.46 11.47 -10.59
C LEU A 245 -41.38 11.16 -11.77
N PHE A 246 -41.88 9.92 -11.90
CA PHE A 246 -42.78 9.53 -12.99
C PHE A 246 -44.27 9.76 -12.66
N VAL A 247 -44.63 9.82 -11.37
CA VAL A 247 -46.02 10.07 -10.93
C VAL A 247 -46.35 11.57 -10.90
N LEU A 248 -45.36 12.46 -10.73
CA LEU A 248 -45.59 13.92 -10.78
C LEU A 248 -45.66 14.48 -12.21
N SER A 249 -45.10 13.83 -13.23
CA SER A 249 -45.19 14.30 -14.62
C SER A 249 -46.53 14.00 -15.27
N PHE A 250 -47.29 13.00 -14.80
CA PHE A 250 -48.62 12.68 -15.33
C PHE A 250 -49.78 13.47 -14.69
N LEU A 251 -49.58 14.07 -13.51
CA LEU A 251 -50.60 14.91 -12.88
C LEU A 251 -50.60 16.37 -13.38
N CYS A 252 -49.56 16.81 -14.11
CA CYS A 252 -49.48 18.16 -14.68
C CYS A 252 -49.83 18.26 -16.18
N SER A 253 -50.17 17.15 -16.86
CA SER A 253 -50.61 17.16 -18.27
C SER A 253 -52.12 16.94 -18.48
N GLY A 254 -52.92 16.93 -17.41
CA GLY A 254 -54.36 16.62 -17.47
C GLY A 254 -55.34 17.80 -17.53
N TYR A 255 -54.89 19.06 -17.55
CA TYR A 255 -55.80 20.23 -17.58
C TYR A 255 -55.43 21.24 -18.67
N LEU A 256 -55.54 20.84 -19.94
CA LEU A 256 -55.72 21.76 -21.08
C LEU A 256 -56.48 21.04 -22.22
N VAL A 257 -57.75 20.70 -21.97
CA VAL A 257 -58.75 20.50 -23.04
C VAL A 257 -60.09 21.05 -22.55
N GLU A 258 -60.29 22.35 -22.72
CA GLU A 258 -61.51 23.03 -23.20
C GLU A 258 -61.21 24.53 -23.38
#